data_AF-A0A956MJC0-F1
#
_entry.id   AF-A0A956MJC0-F1
#
_cell.length_a   1.000
_cell.length_b   1.000
_cell.length_c   1.000
_cell.angle_alpha   90.00
_cell.angle_beta   90.00
_cell.angle_gamma   90.00
#
_symmetry.space_group_name_H-M   'P 1'
#
loop_
_entity.id
_entity.type
_entity.pdbx_description
1 polymer ?
#
loop_
_entity_poly.entity_id
_entity_poly.type
_entity_poly.pdbx_seq_one_letter_code
_entity_poly.pdbx_strand_id
1 'polypeptide(L)'
;MLRSALRPLVVLSAGVLAGCGAANVELPPPRPLIVHSGARLQPEPERMAEIDTWVRAQNLNIEQDPSFWVISTTALQPVLPWAHLEVLSDDSVRIAYEGGVPDIGLPYQLYAHFHLMERRGELEEWLPEAADETGYPLERAIVKRVADAWLYGRSVFETTPYAALDELIYASENGYLDAFLFTDRPDEFPEARNAWIAEHPNGLEEYRTWFEDTFDRPPPGLRGEETGGAG
;
A
#
# COMPACT_ATOMS: atom_id res chain seq x y z
N MET A 1 -65.95 52.04 -4.09
CA MET A 1 -65.82 50.58 -4.26
C MET A 1 -64.39 50.26 -4.68
N LEU A 2 -63.87 49.14 -4.18
CA LEU A 2 -62.59 48.46 -4.45
C LEU A 2 -61.29 49.04 -3.85
N ARG A 3 -60.85 48.35 -2.78
CA ARG A 3 -59.49 48.28 -2.22
C ARG A 3 -58.66 47.26 -3.02
N SER A 4 -57.35 47.45 -3.15
CA SER A 4 -56.31 46.39 -3.25
C SER A 4 -54.94 47.07 -3.18
N ALA A 5 -54.23 47.08 -2.04
CA ALA A 5 -53.55 45.99 -1.35
C ALA A 5 -52.31 45.47 -2.12
N LEU A 6 -51.14 45.95 -1.67
CA LEU A 6 -49.80 45.42 -1.93
C LEU A 6 -49.76 43.89 -1.79
N ARG A 7 -49.07 43.20 -2.70
CA ARG A 7 -48.57 41.83 -2.49
C ARG A 7 -47.06 41.79 -2.78
N PRO A 8 -46.23 41.23 -1.89
CA PRO A 8 -44.83 40.99 -2.17
C PRO A 8 -44.69 39.72 -3.03
N LEU A 9 -43.81 39.79 -4.01
CA LEU A 9 -43.37 38.66 -4.83
C LEU A 9 -42.39 37.83 -4.00
N VAL A 10 -42.83 36.66 -3.51
CA VAL A 10 -41.94 35.66 -2.91
C VAL A 10 -41.29 34.88 -4.05
N VAL A 11 -40.00 35.08 -4.25
CA VAL A 11 -39.16 34.23 -5.12
C VAL A 11 -38.86 32.96 -4.33
N LEU A 12 -39.46 31.84 -4.74
CA LEU A 12 -39.18 30.53 -4.19
C LEU A 12 -37.99 29.93 -4.96
N SER A 13 -36.78 30.16 -4.47
CA SER A 13 -35.56 29.53 -4.99
C SER A 13 -35.54 28.05 -4.57
N ALA A 14 -35.99 27.16 -5.45
CA ALA A 14 -35.86 25.73 -5.25
C ALA A 14 -34.39 25.32 -5.45
N GLY A 15 -33.61 25.33 -4.37
CA GLY A 15 -32.28 24.73 -4.32
C GLY A 15 -32.41 23.22 -4.39
N VAL A 16 -32.28 22.64 -5.58
CA VAL A 16 -32.03 21.20 -5.73
C VAL A 16 -30.57 20.98 -5.34
N LEU A 17 -30.34 20.67 -4.07
CA LEU A 17 -29.10 20.03 -3.64
C LEU A 17 -29.10 18.62 -4.24
N ALA A 18 -28.45 18.49 -5.40
CA ALA A 18 -28.01 17.20 -5.89
C ALA A 18 -26.96 16.66 -4.91
N GLY A 19 -27.42 15.99 -3.86
CA GLY A 19 -26.58 15.10 -3.10
C GLY A 19 -26.16 13.98 -4.04
N CYS A 20 -24.90 13.99 -4.47
CA CYS A 20 -24.24 12.78 -4.95
C CYS A 20 -24.31 11.78 -3.81
N GLY A 21 -25.33 10.93 -3.82
CA GLY A 21 -25.34 9.73 -3.02
C GLY A 21 -24.20 8.86 -3.53
N ALA A 22 -23.02 9.00 -2.95
CA ALA A 22 -22.06 7.92 -2.93
C ALA A 22 -22.82 6.76 -2.32
N ALA A 23 -23.20 5.79 -3.14
CA ALA A 23 -23.73 4.54 -2.64
C ALA A 23 -22.62 3.99 -1.74
N ASN A 24 -22.86 3.94 -0.43
CA ASN A 24 -21.98 3.22 0.47
C ASN A 24 -21.94 1.78 -0.03
N VAL A 25 -20.85 1.41 -0.69
CA VAL A 25 -20.61 0.02 -1.09
C VAL A 25 -20.37 -0.73 0.20
N GLU A 26 -21.35 -1.50 0.63
CA GLU A 26 -21.20 -2.36 1.80
C GLU A 26 -20.15 -3.42 1.49
N LEU A 27 -19.03 -3.37 2.21
CA LEU A 27 -17.94 -4.33 2.03
C LEU A 27 -18.30 -5.68 2.64
N PRO A 28 -17.89 -6.79 2.01
CA PRO A 28 -17.88 -8.09 2.66
C PRO A 28 -17.13 -8.02 4.00
N PRO A 29 -17.55 -8.78 5.03
CA PRO A 29 -16.81 -8.85 6.27
C PRO A 29 -15.39 -9.40 6.00
N PRO A 30 -14.34 -8.75 6.52
CA PRO A 30 -12.97 -9.20 6.29
C PRO A 30 -12.73 -10.58 6.90
N ARG A 31 -11.95 -11.37 6.19
CA ARG A 31 -11.57 -12.71 6.63
C ARG A 31 -10.24 -12.71 7.37
N PRO A 32 -10.08 -13.61 8.35
CA PRO A 32 -8.78 -13.89 8.93
C PRO A 32 -7.81 -14.36 7.85
N LEU A 33 -6.58 -13.87 7.91
CA LEU A 33 -5.48 -14.42 7.12
C LEU A 33 -4.71 -15.38 8.01
N ILE A 34 -4.35 -16.53 7.45
CA ILE A 34 -3.63 -17.59 8.16
C ILE A 34 -2.53 -18.11 7.24
N VAL A 35 -1.29 -18.08 7.71
CA VAL A 35 -0.15 -18.69 7.04
C VAL A 35 0.07 -20.12 7.54
N HIS A 36 0.95 -20.88 6.90
CA HIS A 36 1.15 -22.30 7.19
C HIS A 36 1.56 -22.60 8.64
N SER A 37 2.29 -21.70 9.30
CA SER A 37 2.64 -21.81 10.74
C SER A 37 1.43 -21.68 11.68
N GLY A 38 0.28 -21.23 11.15
CA GLY A 38 -0.92 -20.95 11.92
C GLY A 38 -0.99 -19.53 12.48
N ALA A 39 0.02 -18.68 12.25
CA ALA A 39 -0.01 -17.27 12.61
C ALA A 39 -1.18 -16.55 11.89
N ARG A 40 -1.89 -15.68 12.62
CA ARG A 40 -3.16 -15.10 12.16
C ARG A 40 -3.12 -13.58 12.16
N LEU A 41 -3.71 -13.00 11.12
CA LEU A 41 -4.12 -11.61 11.09
C LEU A 41 -5.64 -11.54 11.14
N GLN A 42 -6.18 -10.60 11.90
CA GLN A 42 -7.62 -10.36 12.06
C GLN A 42 -7.92 -8.92 11.64
N PRO A 43 -8.18 -8.67 10.34
CA PRO A 43 -8.38 -7.30 9.85
C PRO A 43 -9.70 -6.74 10.38
N GLU A 44 -9.65 -5.54 10.95
CA GLU A 44 -10.81 -4.84 11.49
C GLU A 44 -11.72 -4.34 10.35
N PRO A 45 -13.05 -4.56 10.39
CA PRO A 45 -13.97 -4.11 9.33
C PRO A 45 -13.92 -2.60 9.07
N GLU A 46 -13.80 -1.80 10.12
CA GLU A 46 -13.74 -0.33 10.02
C GLU A 46 -12.49 0.12 9.26
N ARG A 47 -11.33 -0.48 9.56
CA ARG A 47 -10.07 -0.21 8.84
C ARG A 47 -10.17 -0.62 7.37
N MET A 48 -10.84 -1.71 7.04
CA MET A 48 -11.00 -2.10 5.63
C MET A 48 -11.87 -1.11 4.84
N ALA A 49 -12.85 -0.48 5.49
CA ALA A 49 -13.64 0.59 4.88
C ALA A 49 -12.82 1.88 4.66
N GLU A 50 -11.95 2.22 5.60
CA GLU A 50 -10.99 3.31 5.43
C GLU A 50 -10.04 3.03 4.26
N ILE A 51 -9.54 1.79 4.17
CA ILE A 51 -8.66 1.36 3.08
C ILE A 51 -9.37 1.41 1.73
N ASP A 52 -10.60 0.89 1.65
CA ASP A 52 -11.42 0.93 0.43
C ASP A 52 -11.56 2.34 -0.14
N THR A 53 -11.77 3.33 0.74
CA THR A 53 -12.00 4.72 0.33
C THR A 53 -10.82 5.26 -0.47
N TRP A 54 -9.59 5.12 0.04
CA TRP A 54 -8.41 5.66 -0.65
C TRP A 54 -7.95 4.75 -1.79
N VAL A 55 -8.03 3.42 -1.62
CA VAL A 55 -7.62 2.46 -2.68
C VAL A 55 -8.47 2.66 -3.93
N ARG A 56 -9.80 2.84 -3.79
CA ARG A 56 -10.67 3.09 -4.94
C ARG A 56 -10.35 4.40 -5.64
N ALA A 57 -10.13 5.47 -4.88
CA ALA A 57 -9.81 6.78 -5.43
C ALA A 57 -8.50 6.74 -6.23
N GLN A 58 -7.47 6.10 -5.67
CA GLN A 58 -6.15 6.01 -6.29
C GLN A 58 -6.13 5.05 -7.48
N ASN A 59 -6.80 3.89 -7.38
CA ASN A 59 -6.92 2.98 -8.52
C ASN A 59 -7.66 3.63 -9.69
N LEU A 60 -8.72 4.40 -9.39
CA LEU A 60 -9.44 5.16 -10.42
C LEU A 60 -8.54 6.17 -11.12
N ASN A 61 -7.69 6.87 -10.38
CA ASN A 61 -6.74 7.82 -10.97
C ASN A 61 -5.69 7.11 -11.83
N ILE A 62 -5.10 6.01 -11.34
CA ILE A 62 -4.17 5.17 -12.12
C ILE A 62 -4.81 4.68 -13.43
N GLU A 63 -6.08 4.29 -13.41
CA GLU A 63 -6.78 3.78 -14.59
C GLU A 63 -7.23 4.86 -15.58
N GLN A 64 -7.53 6.07 -15.11
CA GLN A 64 -8.26 7.07 -15.91
C GLN A 64 -7.49 8.34 -16.21
N ASP A 65 -6.43 8.66 -15.47
CA ASP A 65 -5.67 9.88 -15.67
C ASP A 65 -4.68 9.72 -16.84
N PRO A 66 -4.87 10.44 -17.97
CA PRO A 66 -3.98 10.32 -19.11
C PRO A 66 -2.68 11.10 -18.94
N SER A 67 -2.51 11.86 -17.84
CA SER A 67 -1.34 12.70 -17.60
C SER A 67 -0.11 11.93 -17.11
N PHE A 68 -0.24 10.63 -16.82
CA PHE A 68 0.86 9.76 -16.47
C PHE A 68 0.65 8.31 -16.91
N TRP A 69 1.70 7.50 -16.80
CA TRP A 69 1.69 6.09 -17.17
C TRP A 69 2.40 5.23 -16.11
N VAL A 70 1.68 4.24 -15.59
CA VAL A 70 2.26 3.12 -14.83
C VAL A 70 2.35 1.91 -15.76
N ILE A 71 3.56 1.60 -16.21
CA ILE A 71 3.82 0.53 -17.17
C ILE A 71 4.15 -0.76 -16.41
N SER A 72 3.23 -1.72 -16.45
CA SER A 72 3.42 -3.05 -15.87
C SER A 72 4.11 -4.00 -16.85
N THR A 73 5.18 -4.65 -16.39
CA THR A 73 5.90 -5.71 -17.10
C THR A 73 5.93 -6.99 -16.26
N THR A 74 6.45 -8.08 -16.83
CA THR A 74 6.51 -9.38 -16.16
C THR A 74 7.90 -9.64 -15.57
N ALA A 75 7.93 -9.96 -14.27
CA ALA A 75 9.09 -10.54 -13.61
C ALA A 75 9.10 -12.07 -13.76
N LEU A 76 10.30 -12.66 -13.81
CA LEU A 76 10.49 -14.11 -13.93
C LEU A 76 10.39 -14.85 -12.59
N GLN A 77 10.48 -14.13 -11.48
CA GLN A 77 10.49 -14.67 -10.13
C GLN A 77 9.62 -13.80 -9.23
N PRO A 78 9.20 -14.31 -8.06
CA PRO A 78 8.54 -13.50 -7.07
C PRO A 78 9.45 -12.36 -6.61
N VAL A 79 8.93 -11.14 -6.62
CA VAL A 79 9.66 -9.92 -6.23
C VAL A 79 8.83 -9.08 -5.26
N LEU A 80 9.46 -8.07 -4.66
CA LEU A 80 8.77 -7.05 -3.88
C LEU A 80 8.51 -5.82 -4.77
N PRO A 81 7.54 -4.95 -4.42
CA PRO A 81 7.11 -3.82 -5.26
C PRO A 81 8.23 -2.89 -5.74
N TRP A 82 9.27 -2.71 -4.92
CA TRP A 82 10.43 -1.87 -5.19
C TRP A 82 11.49 -2.49 -6.09
N ALA A 83 11.53 -3.82 -6.24
CA ALA A 83 12.65 -4.51 -6.86
C ALA A 83 12.93 -4.09 -8.32
N HIS A 84 11.87 -3.68 -9.03
CA HIS A 84 11.92 -3.30 -10.44
C HIS A 84 11.18 -1.99 -10.72
N LEU A 85 11.15 -1.08 -9.75
CA LEU A 85 10.69 0.29 -9.97
C LEU A 85 11.72 1.04 -10.83
N GLU A 86 11.30 1.52 -11.99
CA GLU A 86 12.14 2.30 -12.90
C GLU A 86 11.38 3.56 -13.33
N VAL A 87 11.92 4.73 -12.98
CA VAL A 87 11.40 6.02 -13.47
C VAL A 87 11.91 6.24 -14.89
N LEU A 88 11.01 6.35 -15.86
CA LEU A 88 11.35 6.55 -17.27
C LEU A 88 11.40 8.03 -17.65
N SER A 89 10.47 8.79 -17.09
CA SER A 89 10.28 10.23 -17.31
C SER A 89 9.50 10.83 -16.12
N ASP A 90 9.22 12.12 -16.17
CA ASP A 90 8.47 12.83 -15.11
C ASP A 90 7.00 12.41 -15.01
N ASP A 91 6.49 11.72 -16.04
CA ASP A 91 5.10 11.25 -16.15
C ASP A 91 4.99 9.74 -16.33
N SER A 92 6.10 9.00 -16.33
CA SER A 92 6.05 7.56 -16.63
C SER A 92 6.99 6.77 -15.74
N VAL A 93 6.43 5.71 -15.17
CA VAL A 93 7.14 4.75 -14.32
C VAL A 93 6.88 3.34 -14.82
N ARG A 94 7.87 2.47 -14.70
CA ARG A 94 7.77 1.05 -15.01
C ARG A 94 7.94 0.25 -13.73
N ILE A 95 7.16 -0.83 -13.64
CA ILE A 95 7.24 -1.85 -12.60
C ILE A 95 7.24 -3.23 -13.24
N ALA A 96 7.70 -4.23 -12.49
CA ALA A 96 7.56 -5.63 -12.87
C ALA A 96 7.03 -6.44 -11.69
N TYR A 97 6.10 -7.34 -11.98
CA TYR A 97 5.60 -8.35 -11.04
C TYR A 97 5.41 -9.69 -11.75
N GLU A 98 5.29 -10.76 -10.98
CA GLU A 98 5.18 -12.10 -11.52
C GLU A 98 3.96 -12.26 -12.44
N GLY A 99 4.20 -12.75 -13.65
CA GLY A 99 3.15 -12.96 -14.65
C GLY A 99 2.26 -14.15 -14.27
N GLY A 100 0.98 -14.07 -14.61
CA GLY A 100 0.03 -15.17 -14.37
C GLY A 100 -0.62 -15.16 -12.98
N VAL A 101 -0.29 -14.18 -12.12
CA VAL A 101 -0.97 -13.91 -10.85
C VAL A 101 -1.67 -12.56 -10.97
N PRO A 102 -2.94 -12.50 -11.44
CA PRO A 102 -3.57 -11.23 -11.78
C PRO A 102 -3.77 -10.30 -10.57
N ASP A 103 -4.00 -10.85 -9.39
CA ASP A 103 -4.44 -10.08 -8.23
C ASP A 103 -3.32 -9.23 -7.58
N ILE A 104 -2.06 -9.43 -7.96
CA ILE A 104 -0.92 -8.68 -7.38
C ILE A 104 -0.69 -7.33 -8.04
N GLY A 105 -1.35 -7.02 -9.17
CA GLY A 105 -1.07 -5.80 -9.94
C GLY A 105 -1.28 -4.51 -9.14
N LEU A 106 -2.39 -4.42 -8.40
CA LEU A 106 -2.78 -3.20 -7.70
C LEU A 106 -1.74 -2.72 -6.66
N PRO A 107 -1.26 -3.55 -5.70
CA PRO A 107 -0.21 -3.14 -4.77
C PRO A 107 1.04 -2.56 -5.45
N TYR A 108 1.47 -3.15 -6.56
CA TYR A 108 2.65 -2.67 -7.30
C TYR A 108 2.36 -1.36 -8.03
N GLN A 109 1.18 -1.22 -8.62
CA GLN A 109 0.76 0.03 -9.27
C GLN A 109 0.61 1.17 -8.27
N LEU A 110 0.07 0.91 -7.08
CA LEU A 110 0.00 1.88 -5.99
C LEU A 110 1.40 2.33 -5.56
N TYR A 111 2.33 1.39 -5.36
CA TYR A 111 3.73 1.71 -5.05
C TYR A 111 4.33 2.65 -6.10
N ALA A 112 4.20 2.30 -7.38
CA ALA A 112 4.70 3.11 -8.48
C ALA A 112 4.04 4.49 -8.56
N HIS A 113 2.74 4.54 -8.32
CA HIS A 113 1.96 5.77 -8.31
C HIS A 113 2.44 6.73 -7.22
N PHE A 114 2.67 6.26 -6.00
CA PHE A 114 3.15 7.13 -4.92
C PHE A 114 4.48 7.80 -5.28
N HIS A 115 5.46 7.05 -5.78
CA HIS A 115 6.74 7.64 -6.20
C HIS A 115 6.60 8.58 -7.40
N LEU A 116 5.65 8.31 -8.30
CA LEU A 116 5.38 9.23 -9.40
C LEU A 116 4.75 10.54 -8.92
N MET A 117 3.81 10.47 -7.98
CA MET A 117 3.17 11.65 -7.38
C MET A 117 4.16 12.46 -6.53
N GLU A 118 5.07 11.80 -5.81
CA GLU A 118 6.20 12.45 -5.14
C GLU A 118 7.01 13.28 -6.13
N ARG A 119 7.43 12.67 -7.25
CA ARG A 119 8.22 13.33 -8.28
C ARG A 119 7.49 14.53 -8.91
N ARG A 120 6.17 14.43 -9.05
CA ARG A 120 5.31 15.48 -9.63
C ARG A 120 4.94 16.58 -8.64
N GLY A 121 5.25 16.42 -7.35
CA GLY A 121 4.83 17.35 -6.30
C GLY A 121 3.33 17.27 -6.00
N GLU A 122 2.71 16.14 -6.30
CA GLU A 122 1.27 15.87 -6.15
C GLU A 122 0.99 14.86 -5.01
N LEU A 123 2.01 14.45 -4.26
CA LEU A 123 1.91 13.39 -3.25
C LEU A 123 0.95 13.70 -2.10
N GLU A 124 0.85 14.96 -1.65
CA GLU A 124 0.00 15.35 -0.52
C GLU A 124 -1.46 14.92 -0.70
N GLU A 125 -1.96 14.91 -1.94
CA GLU A 125 -3.32 14.45 -2.25
C GLU A 125 -3.51 12.95 -1.97
N TRP A 126 -2.47 12.16 -2.21
CA TRP A 126 -2.53 10.70 -2.19
C TRP A 126 -1.99 10.08 -0.90
N LEU A 127 -1.04 10.74 -0.24
CA LEU A 127 -0.40 10.31 0.99
C LEU A 127 -0.26 11.48 1.98
N PRO A 128 -1.38 12.05 2.47
CA PRO A 128 -1.37 13.27 3.28
C PRO A 128 -0.60 13.12 4.60
N GLU A 129 -0.58 11.92 5.19
CA GLU A 129 0.15 11.67 6.45
C GLU A 129 1.67 11.73 6.33
N ALA A 130 2.21 11.72 5.11
CA ALA A 130 3.64 11.76 4.84
C ALA A 130 3.99 12.86 3.81
N ALA A 131 3.14 13.89 3.68
CA ALA A 131 3.30 14.94 2.67
C ALA A 131 4.62 15.73 2.80
N ASP A 132 5.11 15.93 4.03
CA ASP A 132 6.36 16.64 4.33
C ASP A 132 7.54 15.69 4.57
N GLU A 133 7.32 14.38 4.50
CA GLU A 133 8.35 13.38 4.75
C GLU A 133 9.22 13.17 3.51
N THR A 134 10.49 12.83 3.72
CA THR A 134 11.43 12.52 2.63
C THR A 134 12.35 11.37 3.02
N GLY A 135 12.92 10.67 2.04
CA GLY A 135 13.81 9.54 2.29
C GLY A 135 13.09 8.39 3.01
N TYR A 136 13.70 7.85 4.05
CA TYR A 136 13.19 6.64 4.71
C TYR A 136 11.79 6.78 5.33
N PRO A 137 11.44 7.84 6.10
CA PRO A 137 10.08 8.03 6.59
C PRO A 137 9.00 8.00 5.50
N LEU A 138 9.27 8.61 4.35
CA LEU A 138 8.37 8.58 3.21
C LEU A 138 8.25 7.17 2.62
N GLU A 139 9.38 6.51 2.35
CA GLU A 139 9.40 5.13 1.83
C GLU A 139 8.62 4.18 2.75
N ARG A 140 8.81 4.30 4.07
CA ARG A 140 8.09 3.52 5.07
C ARG A 140 6.59 3.76 5.01
N ALA A 141 6.15 5.01 4.82
CA ALA A 141 4.73 5.34 4.69
C ALA A 141 4.11 4.76 3.40
N ILE A 142 4.84 4.88 2.28
CA ILE A 142 4.45 4.28 0.99
C ILE A 142 4.31 2.76 1.12
N VAL A 143 5.33 2.08 1.64
CA VAL A 143 5.31 0.62 1.78
C VAL A 143 4.22 0.17 2.75
N LYS A 144 3.93 0.96 3.80
CA LYS A 144 2.80 0.69 4.68
C LYS A 144 1.46 0.75 3.93
N ARG A 145 1.23 1.74 3.06
CA ARG A 145 0.02 1.80 2.22
C ARG A 145 -0.09 0.61 1.28
N VAL A 146 1.02 0.14 0.73
CA VAL A 146 1.06 -1.05 -0.13
C VAL A 146 0.68 -2.31 0.67
N ALA A 147 1.18 -2.46 1.90
CA ALA A 147 0.79 -3.53 2.81
C ALA A 147 -0.72 -3.45 3.13
N ASP A 148 -1.23 -2.26 3.43
CA ASP A 148 -2.65 -2.03 3.72
C ASP A 148 -3.55 -2.42 2.52
N ALA A 149 -3.16 -2.04 1.30
CA ALA A 149 -3.89 -2.44 0.09
C ALA A 149 -3.89 -3.96 -0.13
N TRP A 150 -2.77 -4.63 0.14
CA TRP A 150 -2.70 -6.09 0.05
C TRP A 150 -3.56 -6.77 1.12
N LEU A 151 -3.52 -6.29 2.36
CA LEU A 151 -4.36 -6.77 3.46
C LEU A 151 -5.85 -6.66 3.11
N TYR A 152 -6.25 -5.53 2.51
CA TYR A 152 -7.61 -5.29 2.02
C TYR A 152 -8.01 -6.28 0.92
N GLY A 153 -7.20 -6.44 -0.12
CA GLY A 153 -7.48 -7.42 -1.19
C GLY A 153 -7.60 -8.85 -0.66
N ARG A 154 -6.65 -9.27 0.16
CA ARG A 154 -6.60 -10.62 0.76
C ARG A 154 -7.80 -10.91 1.66
N SER A 155 -8.21 -9.94 2.48
CA SER A 155 -9.24 -10.16 3.50
C SER A 155 -10.67 -9.94 3.00
N VAL A 156 -10.88 -8.98 2.08
CA VAL A 156 -12.22 -8.61 1.60
C VAL A 156 -12.57 -9.33 0.29
N PHE A 157 -11.61 -9.48 -0.64
CA PHE A 157 -11.84 -9.97 -2.01
C PHE A 157 -11.27 -11.35 -2.31
N GLU A 158 -10.69 -12.04 -1.32
CA GLU A 158 -10.07 -13.36 -1.51
C GLU A 158 -8.96 -13.39 -2.57
N THR A 159 -8.29 -12.26 -2.78
CA THR A 159 -7.12 -12.16 -3.65
C THR A 159 -6.18 -13.35 -3.41
N THR A 160 -5.67 -13.95 -4.47
CA THR A 160 -4.80 -15.13 -4.38
C THR A 160 -3.58 -14.85 -3.48
N PRO A 161 -3.24 -15.74 -2.52
CA PRO A 161 -2.05 -15.56 -1.68
C PRO A 161 -0.80 -15.38 -2.54
N TYR A 162 0.06 -14.45 -2.13
CA TYR A 162 1.31 -14.15 -2.82
C TYR A 162 2.38 -13.93 -1.77
N ALA A 163 3.35 -14.85 -1.70
CA ALA A 163 4.19 -14.99 -0.53
C ALA A 163 4.97 -13.71 -0.18
N ALA A 164 5.50 -12.97 -1.17
CA ALA A 164 6.24 -11.74 -0.91
C ALA A 164 5.37 -10.64 -0.28
N LEU A 165 4.13 -10.47 -0.74
CA LEU A 165 3.21 -9.48 -0.19
C LEU A 165 2.56 -9.97 1.12
N ASP A 166 2.32 -11.27 1.28
CA ASP A 166 1.87 -11.86 2.54
C ASP A 166 2.93 -11.67 3.64
N GLU A 167 4.22 -11.80 3.33
CA GLU A 167 5.29 -11.51 4.28
C GLU A 167 5.34 -10.05 4.68
N LEU A 168 5.15 -9.15 3.72
CA LEU A 168 5.11 -7.71 3.96
C LEU A 168 3.96 -7.34 4.90
N ILE A 169 2.75 -7.87 4.70
CA ILE A 169 1.62 -7.56 5.59
C ILE A 169 1.86 -8.08 7.00
N TYR A 170 2.40 -9.30 7.16
CA TYR A 170 2.64 -9.84 8.50
C TYR A 170 3.74 -9.04 9.21
N ALA A 171 4.79 -8.62 8.49
CA ALA A 171 5.81 -7.75 9.08
C ALA A 171 5.22 -6.40 9.49
N SER A 172 4.39 -5.79 8.64
CA SER A 172 3.69 -4.54 8.94
C SER A 172 2.78 -4.65 10.18
N GLU A 173 1.92 -5.67 10.22
CA GLU A 173 0.94 -5.84 11.29
C GLU A 173 1.56 -6.24 12.64
N ASN A 174 2.76 -6.83 12.64
CA ASN A 174 3.45 -7.25 13.86
C ASN A 174 4.56 -6.27 14.30
N GLY A 175 4.64 -5.09 13.71
CA GLY A 175 5.61 -4.05 14.10
C GLY A 175 7.04 -4.29 13.61
N TYR A 176 7.22 -5.18 12.63
CA TYR A 176 8.50 -5.52 12.03
C TYR A 176 8.76 -4.87 10.67
N LEU A 177 7.94 -3.88 10.25
CA LEU A 177 8.11 -3.23 8.95
C LEU A 177 9.51 -2.64 8.78
N ASP A 178 10.01 -1.93 9.80
CA ASP A 178 11.32 -1.31 9.76
C ASP A 178 12.45 -2.36 9.63
N ALA A 179 12.37 -3.43 10.45
CA ALA A 179 13.32 -4.53 10.39
C ALA A 179 13.29 -5.29 9.06
N PHE A 180 12.10 -5.47 8.47
CA PHE A 180 11.90 -6.06 7.16
C PHE A 180 12.63 -5.24 6.08
N LEU A 181 12.40 -3.92 6.05
CA LEU A 181 13.01 -3.02 5.07
C LEU A 181 14.53 -2.96 5.22
N PHE A 182 15.03 -2.84 6.45
CA PHE A 182 16.47 -2.78 6.71
C PHE A 182 17.21 -4.12 6.52
N THR A 183 16.48 -5.22 6.45
CA THR A 183 17.02 -6.55 6.10
C THR A 183 17.02 -6.75 4.59
N ASP A 184 15.93 -6.39 3.90
CA ASP A 184 15.82 -6.55 2.44
C ASP A 184 16.68 -5.55 1.66
N ARG A 185 16.80 -4.31 2.16
CA ARG A 185 17.46 -3.18 1.48
C ARG A 185 18.45 -2.47 2.39
N PRO A 186 19.49 -3.16 2.90
CA PRO A 186 20.36 -2.63 3.96
C PRO A 186 21.14 -1.38 3.55
N ASP A 187 21.40 -1.20 2.26
CA ASP A 187 22.24 -0.13 1.71
C ASP A 187 21.46 1.09 1.21
N GLU A 188 20.12 1.02 1.11
CA GLU A 188 19.31 2.10 0.54
C GLU A 188 19.13 3.27 1.52
N PHE A 189 19.03 2.96 2.83
CA PHE A 189 18.82 3.94 3.90
C PHE A 189 19.80 3.73 5.07
N PRO A 190 21.11 3.84 4.86
CA PRO A 190 22.12 3.43 5.83
C PRO A 190 22.07 4.26 7.12
N GLU A 191 21.79 5.57 7.05
CA GLU A 191 21.66 6.42 8.23
C GLU A 191 20.45 6.03 9.08
N ALA A 192 19.29 5.85 8.44
CA ALA A 192 18.06 5.45 9.13
C ALA A 192 18.21 4.05 9.75
N ARG A 193 18.81 3.11 9.02
CA ARG A 193 19.12 1.77 9.51
C ARG A 193 20.02 1.81 10.73
N ASN A 194 21.11 2.57 10.69
CA ASN A 194 22.06 2.67 11.80
C ASN A 194 21.42 3.32 13.04
N ALA A 195 20.60 4.35 12.85
CA ALA A 195 19.84 4.96 13.94
C ALA A 195 18.86 3.96 14.57
N TRP A 196 18.11 3.23 13.75
CA TRP A 196 17.17 2.22 14.21
C TRP A 196 17.85 1.09 14.99
N ILE A 197 19.01 0.59 14.51
CA ILE A 197 19.81 -0.44 15.21
C ILE A 197 20.32 0.08 16.56
N ALA A 198 20.73 1.35 16.65
CA ALA A 198 21.16 1.94 17.91
C ALA A 198 20.02 2.01 18.95
N GLU A 199 18.79 2.24 18.49
CA GLU A 199 17.58 2.26 19.33
C GLU A 199 17.03 0.86 19.63
N HIS A 200 17.28 -0.11 18.74
CA HIS A 200 16.81 -1.50 18.83
C HIS A 200 18.00 -2.48 18.69
N PRO A 201 18.88 -2.61 19.71
CA PRO A 201 20.12 -3.39 19.60
C PRO A 201 19.92 -4.85 19.17
N ASN A 202 18.77 -5.46 19.50
CA ASN A 202 18.43 -6.84 19.14
C ASN A 202 17.35 -6.93 18.06
N GLY A 203 16.87 -5.80 17.52
CA GLY A 203 15.66 -5.76 16.70
C GLY A 203 15.75 -6.59 15.42
N LEU A 204 16.92 -6.65 14.77
CA LEU A 204 17.12 -7.49 13.59
C LEU A 204 17.10 -8.98 13.91
N GLU A 205 17.64 -9.38 15.07
CA GLU A 205 17.66 -10.78 15.49
C GLU A 205 16.27 -11.24 15.95
N GLU A 206 15.54 -10.40 16.68
CA GLU A 206 14.15 -10.62 17.08
C GLU A 206 13.25 -10.76 15.84
N TYR A 207 13.40 -9.85 14.88
CA TYR A 207 12.71 -9.92 13.59
C TYR A 207 13.01 -11.22 12.86
N ARG A 208 14.29 -11.58 12.70
CA ARG A 208 14.68 -12.81 12.00
C ARG A 208 14.07 -14.05 12.64
N THR A 209 14.18 -14.16 13.97
CA THR A 209 13.63 -15.28 14.74
C THR A 209 12.12 -15.37 14.54
N TRP A 210 11.42 -14.25 14.69
CA TRP A 210 9.97 -14.19 14.46
C TRP A 210 9.60 -14.58 13.02
N PHE A 211 10.37 -14.13 12.03
CA PHE A 211 10.10 -14.38 10.63
C PHE A 211 10.27 -15.86 10.30
N GLU A 212 11.35 -16.48 10.76
CA GLU A 212 11.62 -17.91 10.58
C GLU A 212 10.53 -18.76 11.27
N ASP A 213 10.13 -18.42 12.50
CA ASP A 213 9.03 -19.10 13.20
C ASP A 213 7.68 -18.94 12.46
N THR A 214 7.47 -17.81 11.79
CA THR A 214 6.21 -17.50 11.11
C THR A 214 6.14 -18.11 9.70
N PHE A 215 7.26 -18.15 8.99
CA PHE A 215 7.30 -18.46 7.55
C PHE A 215 8.14 -19.70 7.18
N ASP A 216 8.79 -20.34 8.16
CA ASP A 216 9.64 -21.53 7.97
C ASP A 216 10.72 -21.32 6.89
N ARG A 217 11.23 -20.09 6.80
CA ARG A 217 12.27 -19.69 5.85
C ARG A 217 12.94 -18.37 6.24
N PRO A 218 14.16 -18.10 5.73
CA PRO A 218 14.80 -16.80 5.92
C PRO A 218 14.03 -15.63 5.29
N PRO A 219 14.14 -14.41 5.87
CA PRO A 219 13.54 -13.20 5.33
C PRO A 219 14.16 -12.84 3.96
N PRO A 220 13.43 -12.10 3.08
CA PRO A 220 13.81 -11.81 1.69
C PRO A 220 15.29 -11.43 1.46
N GLY A 221 15.85 -10.51 2.25
CA GLY A 221 17.26 -10.07 2.12
C GLY A 221 18.32 -11.08 2.55
N LEU A 222 17.94 -12.20 3.19
CA LEU A 222 18.86 -13.24 3.67
C LEU A 222 18.70 -14.57 2.90
N ARG A 223 17.83 -14.61 1.89
CA ARG A 223 17.59 -15.81 1.07
C ARG A 223 18.78 -16.07 0.16
N GLY A 224 19.70 -16.93 0.59
CA GLY A 224 20.86 -17.35 -0.21
C GLY A 224 22.13 -17.59 0.59
N GLU A 225 22.23 -17.05 1.81
CA GLU A 225 23.41 -17.23 2.66
C GLU A 225 23.59 -18.67 3.17
N GLU A 226 22.53 -19.49 3.19
CA GLU A 226 22.57 -20.89 3.65
C GLU A 226 23.24 -21.87 2.66
N THR A 227 23.59 -21.46 1.44
CA THR A 227 24.23 -22.36 0.44
C THR A 227 25.74 -22.16 0.28
N GLY A 228 26.38 -21.34 1.12
CA GLY A 228 27.83 -21.06 1.08
C GLY A 228 28.72 -22.02 1.90
N GLY A 229 28.21 -23.20 2.28
CA GLY A 229 28.85 -24.11 3.24
C GLY A 229 29.19 -25.50 2.72
N ALA A 230 29.60 -25.66 1.45
CA ALA A 230 30.33 -26.85 0.97
C ALA A 230 30.87 -26.60 -0.45
N GLY A 231 32.18 -26.33 -0.54
CA GLY A 231 32.93 -26.26 -1.80
C GLY A 231 34.43 -26.22 -1.54
#